data_AF-A0A519K6H4-F1
#
_entry.id   AF-A0A519K6H4-F1
#
_cell.length_a   1.000
_cell.length_b   1.000
_cell.length_c   1.000
_cell.angle_alpha   90.00
_cell.angle_beta   90.00
_cell.angle_gamma   90.00
#
_symmetry.space_group_name_H-M   'P 1'
#
loop_
_entity.id
_entity.type
_entity.pdbx_description
1 polymer ?
#
loop_
_entity_poly.entity_id
_entity_poly.type
_entity_poly.pdbx_seq_one_letter_code
_entity_poly.pdbx_strand_id
1 'polypeptide(L)'
;INEGLESGELADRKFFSKRYKDALWAQFLFITRFWANDDSTGFEKTDEAIEKGIQVTFDLFQRSPIDNLFEYGKFLSRNGGFREMRF
;
A
#
# COMPACT_ATOMS: atom_id res chain seq x y z
N ILE A 1 5.01 10.85 14.57
CA ILE A 1 4.97 9.36 14.47
C ILE A 1 4.75 8.74 15.85
N ASN A 2 5.59 9.04 16.85
CA ASN A 2 5.44 8.48 18.20
C ASN A 2 4.09 8.82 18.87
N GLU A 3 3.65 10.06 18.74
CA GLU A 3 2.37 10.52 19.31
C GLU A 3 1.14 9.78 18.71
N GLY A 4 1.17 9.47 17.41
CA GLY A 4 0.11 8.69 16.76
C GLY A 4 0.12 7.19 17.10
N LEU A 5 1.26 6.64 17.55
CA LEU A 5 1.35 5.26 18.05
C LEU A 5 0.82 5.15 19.48
N GLU A 6 1.06 6.16 20.31
CA GLU A 6 0.56 6.22 21.69
C GLU A 6 -0.95 6.51 21.75
N SER A 7 -1.48 7.32 20.83
CA SER A 7 -2.92 7.61 20.75
C SER A 7 -3.76 6.41 20.26
N GLY A 8 -3.12 5.36 19.74
CA GLY A 8 -3.80 4.22 19.13
C GLY A 8 -4.39 4.50 17.74
N GLU A 9 -4.24 5.72 17.22
CA GLU A 9 -4.65 6.10 15.86
C GLU A 9 -3.80 5.42 14.78
N LEU A 10 -2.57 5.06 15.13
CA LEU A 10 -1.69 4.24 14.31
C LEU A 10 -1.59 2.83 14.92
N ALA A 11 -2.17 1.85 14.23
CA ALA A 11 -1.91 0.44 14.54
C ALA A 11 -0.40 0.17 14.54
N ASP A 12 0.12 -0.54 15.56
CA ASP A 12 1.56 -0.87 15.66
C ASP A 12 2.00 -1.66 14.42
N ARG A 13 2.66 -0.93 13.52
CA ARG A 13 2.97 -1.29 12.14
C ARG A 13 4.46 -1.58 12.00
N LYS A 14 5.09 -2.26 12.96
CA LYS A 14 6.53 -2.60 12.95
C LYS A 14 7.04 -3.23 11.64
N PHE A 15 6.19 -3.95 10.90
CA PHE A 15 6.55 -4.54 9.59
C PHE A 15 6.12 -3.70 8.37
N PHE A 16 5.27 -2.69 8.58
CA PHE A 16 4.62 -1.95 7.51
C PHE A 16 5.25 -0.57 7.28
N SER A 17 5.84 0.08 8.29
CA SER A 17 6.44 1.41 8.16
C SER A 17 7.46 1.52 7.02
N LYS A 18 8.23 0.45 6.76
CA LYS A 18 9.23 0.41 5.69
C LYS A 18 8.60 0.31 4.29
N ARG A 19 7.59 -0.56 4.12
CA ARG A 19 6.89 -0.78 2.83
C ARG A 19 6.08 0.44 2.38
N TYR A 20 5.43 1.13 3.32
CA TYR A 20 4.67 2.35 3.03
C TYR A 20 5.59 3.49 2.59
N LYS A 21 6.73 3.64 3.25
CA LYS A 21 7.75 4.63 2.87
C LYS A 21 8.24 4.38 1.44
N ASP A 22 8.53 3.12 1.09
CA ASP A 22 9.01 2.76 -0.24
C ASP A 22 7.94 3.04 -1.33
N ALA A 23 6.67 2.73 -1.04
CA ALA A 23 5.56 3.03 -1.94
C ALA A 23 5.35 4.53 -2.15
N LEU A 24 5.45 5.34 -1.09
CA LEU A 24 5.35 6.80 -1.19
C LEU A 24 6.51 7.40 -1.99
N TRP A 25 7.74 6.88 -1.82
CA TRP A 25 8.87 7.31 -2.64
C TRP A 25 8.72 6.93 -4.11
N ALA A 26 8.21 5.73 -4.39
CA ALA A 26 7.89 5.32 -5.75
C ALA A 26 6.81 6.21 -6.37
N GLN A 27 5.73 6.50 -5.64
CA GLN A 27 4.65 7.39 -6.07
C GLN A 27 5.15 8.82 -6.34
N PHE A 28 6.01 9.33 -5.45
CA PHE A 28 6.64 10.64 -5.63
C PHE A 28 7.49 10.69 -6.90
N LEU A 29 8.40 9.72 -7.10
CA LEU A 29 9.23 9.65 -8.30
C LEU A 29 8.40 9.48 -9.58
N PHE A 30 7.32 8.70 -9.52
CA PHE A 30 6.37 8.56 -10.61
C PHE A 30 5.74 9.90 -10.99
N ILE A 31 5.15 10.63 -10.03
CA ILE A 31 4.52 11.93 -10.28
C ILE A 31 5.54 12.94 -10.82
N THR A 32 6.73 13.04 -10.21
CA THR A 32 7.77 13.97 -10.67
C THR A 32 8.21 13.66 -12.10
N ARG A 33 8.36 12.37 -12.44
CA ARG A 33 8.70 11.96 -13.79
C ARG A 33 7.55 12.22 -14.77
N PHE A 34 6.32 11.93 -14.38
CA PHE A 34 5.14 12.15 -15.21
C PHE A 34 5.00 13.64 -15.56
N TRP A 35 5.04 14.49 -14.54
CA TRP A 35 5.00 15.94 -14.69
C TRP A 35 6.10 16.47 -15.62
N ALA A 36 7.32 15.98 -15.48
CA ALA A 36 8.44 16.39 -16.33
C ALA A 36 8.29 16.01 -17.82
N ASN A 37 7.35 15.12 -18.17
CA ASN A 37 7.10 14.66 -19.54
C ASN A 37 5.67 14.97 -20.00
N ASP A 38 4.93 15.80 -19.27
CA ASP A 38 3.54 16.12 -19.58
C ASP A 38 3.45 17.38 -20.45
N ASP A 39 3.25 17.18 -21.74
CA ASP A 39 3.06 18.24 -22.74
C ASP A 39 1.57 18.61 -22.95
N SER A 40 0.66 18.13 -22.09
CA SER A 40 -0.76 18.49 -22.17
C SER A 40 -1.01 19.95 -21.80
N THR A 41 -2.13 20.50 -22.28
CA THR A 41 -2.47 21.91 -22.03
C THR A 41 -2.64 22.14 -20.54
N GLY A 42 -1.75 22.95 -19.96
CA GLY A 42 -1.81 23.27 -18.54
C GLY A 42 -1.51 22.09 -17.62
N PHE A 43 -0.87 21.02 -18.11
CA PHE A 43 -0.54 19.81 -17.33
C PHE A 43 -1.76 19.03 -16.80
N GLU A 44 -2.89 19.08 -17.51
CA GLU A 44 -4.14 18.40 -17.12
C GLU A 44 -3.97 16.89 -16.86
N LYS A 45 -3.01 16.24 -17.54
CA LYS A 45 -2.73 14.81 -17.31
C LYS A 45 -1.97 14.57 -16.01
N THR A 46 -1.13 15.50 -15.60
CA THR A 46 -0.45 15.45 -14.30
C THR A 46 -1.46 15.55 -13.17
N ASP A 47 -2.45 16.43 -13.30
CA ASP A 47 -3.56 16.53 -12.35
C ASP A 47 -4.34 15.21 -12.25
N GLU A 48 -4.69 14.61 -13.39
CA GLU A 48 -5.34 13.29 -13.44
C GLU A 48 -4.46 12.19 -12.81
N ALA A 49 -3.16 12.20 -13.07
CA ALA A 49 -2.21 11.25 -12.50
C ALA A 49 -2.08 11.37 -10.97
N ILE A 50 -2.15 12.60 -10.44
CA ILE A 50 -2.15 12.86 -9.00
C ILE A 50 -3.45 12.34 -8.38
N GLU A 51 -4.61 12.66 -8.94
CA GLU A 51 -5.91 12.25 -8.42
C GLU A 51 -6.01 10.71 -8.34
N LYS A 52 -5.74 10.02 -9.47
CA LYS A 52 -5.78 8.56 -9.52
C LYS A 52 -4.69 7.93 -8.65
N GLY A 53 -3.48 8.49 -8.68
CA GLY A 53 -2.34 7.97 -7.94
C GLY A 53 -2.54 8.03 -6.42
N ILE A 54 -3.12 9.12 -5.92
CA ILE A 54 -3.47 9.28 -4.51
C ILE A 54 -4.58 8.30 -4.12
N GLN A 55 -5.64 8.16 -4.93
CA GLN A 55 -6.71 7.21 -4.65
C GLN A 55 -6.18 5.77 -4.52
N VAL A 56 -5.37 5.31 -5.47
CA VAL A 56 -4.73 3.98 -5.42
C VAL A 56 -3.85 3.82 -4.18
N THR A 57 -3.06 4.85 -3.85
CA THR A 57 -2.20 4.83 -2.67
C THR A 57 -3.02 4.67 -1.38
N PHE A 58 -4.14 5.39 -1.26
CA PHE A 58 -5.05 5.25 -0.11
C PHE A 58 -5.71 3.88 -0.05
N ASP A 59 -6.19 3.34 -1.17
CA ASP A 59 -6.81 2.01 -1.22
C ASP A 59 -5.82 0.92 -0.79
N LEU A 60 -4.56 0.99 -1.24
CA LEU A 60 -3.50 0.10 -0.79
C LEU A 60 -3.16 0.27 0.70
N PHE A 61 -3.37 1.47 1.24
CA PHE A 61 -3.08 1.80 2.63
C PHE A 61 -4.21 1.43 3.59
N GLN A 62 -5.42 1.20 3.06
CA GLN A 62 -6.53 0.67 3.83
C GLN A 62 -6.18 -0.72 4.37
N ARG A 63 -6.66 -1.02 5.58
CA ARG A 63 -6.47 -2.32 6.23
C ARG A 63 -7.06 -3.46 5.41
N SER A 64 -8.21 -3.21 4.78
CA SER A 64 -9.04 -4.26 4.16
C SER A 64 -8.30 -5.12 3.12
N PRO A 65 -7.60 -4.58 2.10
CA PRO A 65 -6.99 -5.44 1.08
C PRO A 65 -5.85 -6.31 1.61
N ILE A 66 -5.03 -5.76 2.51
CA ILE A 66 -3.88 -6.47 3.09
C ILE A 66 -4.35 -7.49 4.13
N ASP A 67 -5.32 -7.12 4.97
CA ASP A 67 -5.93 -8.02 5.95
C ASP A 67 -6.62 -9.20 5.22
N ASN A 68 -7.34 -8.93 4.12
CA ASN A 68 -7.94 -9.96 3.28
C ASN A 68 -6.90 -10.91 2.66
N LEU A 69 -5.77 -10.39 2.18
CA LEU A 69 -4.66 -11.22 1.66
C LEU A 69 -4.06 -12.11 2.76
N PHE A 70 -3.90 -11.57 3.96
CA PHE A 70 -3.35 -12.31 5.10
C PHE A 70 -4.32 -13.39 5.61
N GLU A 71 -5.61 -13.07 5.69
CA GLU A 71 -6.68 -14.02 6.00
C GLU A 71 -6.76 -15.14 4.96
N TYR A 72 -6.63 -14.80 3.68
CA TYR A 72 -6.55 -15.79 2.61
C TYR A 72 -5.30 -16.68 2.74
N GLY A 73 -4.14 -16.10 3.07
CA GLY A 73 -2.93 -16.87 3.37
C GLY A 73 -3.10 -17.84 4.54
N LYS A 74 -3.76 -17.41 5.62
CA LYS A 74 -4.14 -18.29 6.76
C LYS A 74 -5.09 -19.40 6.31
N PHE A 75 -6.07 -19.09 5.47
CA PHE A 75 -6.99 -20.06 4.91
C PHE A 75 -6.25 -21.13 4.09
N LEU A 76 -5.35 -20.71 3.20
CA LEU A 76 -4.53 -21.63 2.39
C LEU A 76 -3.61 -22.49 3.25
N SER A 77 -3.01 -21.95 4.32
CA SER A 77 -2.18 -22.74 5.23
C SER A 77 -2.98 -23.79 6.02
N ARG A 78 -4.22 -23.48 6.40
CA ARG A 78 -5.10 -24.40 7.14
C ARG A 78 -5.69 -25.51 6.25
N ASN A 79 -5.97 -25.20 4.99
CA ASN A 79 -6.66 -26.10 4.06
C ASN A 79 -5.74 -26.71 2.98
N GLY A 80 -4.54 -26.16 2.80
CA GLY A 80 -3.52 -26.68 1.91
C GLY A 80 -2.65 -27.73 2.59
N GLY A 81 -3.13 -28.97 2.61
CA GLY A 81 -2.34 -30.23 2.56
C GLY A 81 -1.19 -30.52 3.54
N PHE A 82 -0.77 -29.64 4.45
CA PHE A 82 0.42 -29.87 5.29
C PHE A 82 0.20 -30.76 6.53
N ARG A 83 -0.97 -31.40 6.67
CA ARG A 83 -1.33 -32.22 7.83
C ARG A 83 -1.23 -33.75 7.64
N GLU A 84 -0.70 -34.24 6.52
CA GLU A 84 -0.64 -35.69 6.21
C GLU A 84 0.71 -36.40 6.43
N MET A 85 1.68 -35.82 7.13
CA MET A 85 2.84 -36.59 7.62
C MET A 85 2.79 -36.76 9.14
N ARG A 86 1.96 -37.71 9.58
CA ARG A 86 2.15 -38.42 10.85
C ARG A 86 2.94 -39.69 10.53
N PHE A 87 4.15 -39.80 11.08
CA PHE A 87 4.81 -41.09 11.32
C PHE A 87 4.21 -41.73 12.57
#